data_AF-A0A6B3GJM0-F1
#
_entry.id   AF-A0A6B3GJM0-F1
#
_cell.length_a   1.000
_cell.length_b   1.000
_cell.length_c   1.000
_cell.angle_alpha   90.00
_cell.angle_beta   90.00
_cell.angle_gamma   90.00
#
_symmetry.space_group_name_H-M   'P 1'
#
loop_
_entity.id
_entity.type
_entity.pdbx_description
1 polymer ?
#
loop_
_entity_poly.entity_id
_entity_poly.type
_entity_poly.pdbx_seq_one_letter_code
_entity_poly.pdbx_strand_id
1 'polypeptide(L)'
;RLLAPWREVYGDALRLEAVHHGLSGTGPGSLRLAARTVGFAADQGVPAVLTNAVRYADPGSGPAADVLDAARRLVPVDPRRGLDS
;
A
#
# COMPACT_ATOMS: atom_id res chain seq x y z
N ARG A 1 -3.26 0.19 21.56
CA ARG A 1 -1.88 -0.35 21.74
C ARG A 1 -1.08 -0.49 20.44
N LEU A 2 -1.70 -0.49 19.25
CA LEU A 2 -1.01 -0.71 17.97
C LEU A 2 0.06 0.34 17.63
N LEU A 3 -0.15 1.60 17.99
CA LEU A 3 0.75 2.70 17.65
C LEU A 3 1.82 3.01 18.70
N ALA A 4 1.73 2.41 19.89
CA ALA A 4 2.63 2.74 21.01
C ALA A 4 4.13 2.60 20.65
N PRO A 5 4.61 1.46 20.09
CA PRO A 5 6.03 1.33 19.75
C PRO A 5 6.47 2.32 18.66
N TRP A 6 5.57 2.65 17.73
CA TRP A 6 5.88 3.57 16.63
C TRP A 6 5.94 5.02 17.10
N ARG A 7 5.08 5.41 18.04
CA ARG A 7 5.11 6.73 18.67
C ARG A 7 6.37 6.94 19.51
N GLU A 8 6.85 5.89 20.17
CA GLU A 8 8.10 5.95 20.92
C GLU A 8 9.30 6.24 20.00
N VAL A 9 9.34 5.61 18.83
CA VAL A 9 10.45 5.78 17.87
C VAL A 9 10.34 7.08 17.06
N TYR A 10 9.14 7.44 16.59
CA TYR A 10 8.95 8.53 15.63
C TYR A 10 8.32 9.80 16.19
N GLY A 11 7.71 9.74 17.39
CA GLY A 11 7.01 10.87 17.99
C GLY A 11 6.04 11.55 17.02
N ASP A 12 6.19 12.87 16.89
CA ASP A 12 5.37 13.70 16.02
C ASP A 12 5.65 13.53 14.52
N ALA A 13 6.69 12.79 14.15
CA ALA A 13 6.96 12.43 12.76
C ALA A 13 6.14 11.21 12.28
N LEU A 14 5.46 10.49 13.18
CA LEU A 14 4.64 9.33 12.81
C LEU A 14 3.48 9.74 11.90
N ARG A 15 3.32 9.03 10.78
CA ARG A 15 2.21 9.20 9.84
C ARG A 15 1.56 7.86 9.56
N LEU A 16 0.26 7.87 9.25
CA LEU A 16 -0.43 6.68 8.74
C LEU A 16 -0.65 6.81 7.24
N GLU A 17 -0.20 5.79 6.50
CA GLU A 17 -0.30 5.76 5.05
C GLU A 17 -1.69 5.30 4.60
N ALA A 18 -2.34 6.07 3.72
CA ALA A 18 -3.55 5.68 3.04
C ALA A 18 -3.26 5.47 1.54
N VAL A 19 -3.56 4.27 1.03
CA VAL A 19 -3.33 3.87 -0.37
C VAL A 19 -4.64 3.39 -0.98
N HIS A 20 -4.99 3.90 -2.16
CA HIS A 20 -6.13 3.43 -2.93
C HIS A 20 -5.76 3.27 -4.41
N HIS A 21 -5.90 2.04 -4.91
CA HIS A 21 -5.59 1.66 -6.30
C HIS A 21 -6.85 1.30 -7.11
N GLY A 22 -8.04 1.69 -6.65
CA GLY A 22 -9.30 1.31 -7.30
C GLY A 22 -9.72 -0.16 -7.07
N LEU A 23 -9.00 -0.92 -6.24
CA LEU A 23 -9.31 -2.32 -5.99
C LEU A 23 -10.58 -2.49 -5.15
N SER A 24 -11.35 -3.54 -5.45
CA SER A 24 -12.52 -3.93 -4.67
C SER A 24 -12.14 -4.66 -3.37
N GLY A 25 -13.10 -4.87 -2.47
CA GLY A 25 -12.88 -5.67 -1.26
C GLY A 25 -12.36 -4.86 -0.06
N THR A 26 -11.52 -5.49 0.77
CA THR A 26 -11.12 -4.97 2.10
C THR A 26 -9.61 -5.01 2.36
N GLY A 27 -8.83 -5.50 1.40
CA GLY A 27 -7.38 -5.65 1.47
C GLY A 27 -6.61 -4.42 0.99
N PRO A 28 -5.28 -4.55 0.79
CA PRO A 28 -4.42 -3.53 0.20
C PRO A 28 -4.99 -2.94 -1.10
N GLY A 29 -4.81 -1.63 -1.31
CA GLY A 29 -5.32 -0.91 -2.48
C GLY A 29 -6.85 -0.67 -2.49
N SER A 30 -7.61 -1.28 -1.58
CA SER A 30 -9.06 -1.11 -1.53
C SER A 30 -9.50 0.21 -0.89
N LEU A 31 -10.61 0.78 -1.38
CA LEU A 31 -11.20 2.00 -0.81
C LEU A 31 -11.56 1.82 0.67
N ARG A 32 -12.06 0.63 1.03
CA ARG A 32 -12.45 0.34 2.42
C ARG A 32 -11.25 0.38 3.36
N LEU A 33 -10.11 -0.18 2.97
CA LEU A 33 -8.92 -0.12 3.80
C LEU A 33 -8.40 1.31 3.91
N ALA A 34 -8.31 2.04 2.80
CA ALA A 34 -7.87 3.44 2.79
C ALA A 34 -8.72 4.32 3.72
N ALA A 35 -10.05 4.23 3.60
CA ALA A 35 -10.97 5.00 4.43
C ALA A 35 -10.85 4.63 5.91
N ARG A 36 -10.67 3.35 6.25
CA ARG A 36 -10.43 2.92 7.64
C ARG A 36 -9.11 3.45 8.18
N THR A 37 -8.06 3.50 7.37
CA THR A 37 -6.78 4.07 7.81
C THR A 37 -6.91 5.55 8.09
N VAL A 38 -7.59 6.32 7.22
CA VAL A 38 -7.85 7.76 7.46
C VAL A 38 -8.68 7.97 8.73
N GLY A 39 -9.76 7.21 8.92
CA GLY A 39 -10.58 7.30 10.14
C GLY A 39 -9.77 6.95 11.40
N PHE A 40 -9.01 5.86 11.37
CA PHE A 40 -8.14 5.48 12.49
C PHE A 40 -7.06 6.53 12.76
N ALA A 41 -6.50 7.16 11.74
CA ALA A 41 -5.55 8.26 11.89
C ALA A 41 -6.17 9.44 12.66
N ALA A 42 -7.39 9.83 12.28
CA ALA A 42 -8.15 10.86 12.99
C ALA A 42 -8.43 10.47 14.45
N ASP A 43 -8.93 9.26 14.70
CA ASP A 43 -9.24 8.76 16.05
C ASP A 43 -8.01 8.71 16.96
N GLN A 44 -6.82 8.50 16.39
CA GLN A 44 -5.58 8.44 17.13
C GLN A 44 -4.86 9.79 17.18
N GLY A 45 -5.31 10.82 16.47
CA GLY A 45 -4.58 12.09 16.35
C GLY A 45 -3.21 11.91 15.68
N VAL A 46 -3.13 11.05 14.66
CA VAL A 46 -1.93 10.90 13.80
C VAL A 46 -2.29 11.42 12.42
N PRO A 47 -1.45 12.24 11.76
CA PRO A 47 -1.75 12.68 10.41
C PRO A 47 -1.70 11.52 9.41
N ALA A 48 -2.73 11.42 8.57
CA ALA A 48 -2.75 10.52 7.44
C ALA A 48 -2.01 11.14 6.24
N VAL A 49 -1.33 10.31 5.46
CA VAL A 49 -0.67 10.72 4.21
C VAL A 49 -1.20 9.85 3.08
N LEU A 50 -1.72 10.49 2.03
CA LEU A 50 -2.10 9.81 0.80
C LEU A 50 -0.83 9.50 -0.01
N THR A 51 -0.64 8.23 -0.36
CA THR A 51 0.47 7.76 -1.20
C THR A 51 -0.05 6.81 -2.27
N ASN A 52 0.84 6.38 -3.16
CA ASN A 52 0.51 5.46 -4.26
C ASN A 52 1.25 4.11 -4.19
N ALA A 53 2.12 3.89 -3.20
CA ALA A 53 2.97 2.69 -3.12
C ALA A 53 3.67 2.35 -4.45
N VAL A 54 4.26 3.36 -5.10
CA VAL A 54 4.78 3.28 -6.47
C VAL A 54 5.88 2.22 -6.59
N ARG A 55 5.76 1.35 -7.60
CA ARG A 55 6.75 0.31 -7.93
C ARG A 55 7.57 0.62 -9.18
N TYR A 56 7.07 1.50 -10.03
CA TYR A 56 7.65 1.82 -11.33
C TYR A 56 7.34 3.27 -11.69
N ALA A 57 8.26 3.92 -12.42
CA ALA A 57 8.19 5.35 -12.71
C ALA A 57 7.05 5.71 -13.67
N ASP A 58 6.84 4.87 -14.69
CA ASP A 58 5.91 5.13 -15.78
C ASP A 58 4.72 4.15 -15.75
N PRO A 59 3.49 4.59 -16.07
CA PRO A 59 2.31 3.72 -16.06
C PRO A 59 2.43 2.47 -16.95
N GLY A 60 3.24 2.52 -18.01
CA GLY A 60 3.47 1.39 -18.92
C GLY A 60 4.47 0.35 -18.43
N SER A 61 5.12 0.58 -17.28
CA SER A 61 6.23 -0.25 -16.79
C SER A 61 5.79 -1.44 -15.94
N GLY A 62 4.48 -1.64 -15.74
CA GLY A 62 3.90 -2.78 -15.02
C GLY A 62 4.37 -4.15 -15.52
N PRO A 63 4.35 -4.46 -16.84
CA PRO A 63 4.79 -5.75 -17.36
C PRO A 63 6.27 -6.07 -17.06
N ALA A 64 7.15 -5.07 -17.04
CA ALA A 64 8.54 -5.26 -16.66
C ALA A 64 8.67 -5.61 -15.17
N ALA A 65 7.89 -4.95 -14.31
CA ALA A 65 7.85 -5.26 -12.88
C ALA A 65 7.36 -6.70 -12.62
N ASP A 66 6.39 -7.19 -13.38
CA ASP A 66 5.89 -8.57 -13.26
C ASP A 66 6.97 -9.61 -13.59
N VAL A 67 7.73 -9.38 -14.66
CA VAL A 67 8.85 -10.27 -15.04
C VAL A 67 9.90 -10.30 -13.93
N LEU A 68 10.25 -9.14 -13.38
CA LEU A 68 11.21 -9.05 -12.26
C LEU A 68 10.68 -9.78 -11.01
N ASP A 69 9.38 -9.68 -10.72
CA ASP A 69 8.76 -10.37 -9.60
C ASP A 69 8.69 -11.89 -9.79
N ALA A 70 8.36 -12.34 -11.00
CA ALA A 70 8.34 -13.75 -11.38
C ALA A 70 9.74 -14.38 -11.28
N ALA A 71 10.76 -13.68 -11.82
CA ALA A 71 12.15 -14.10 -11.73
C ALA A 71 12.63 -14.19 -10.28
N ARG A 72 12.31 -13.20 -9.44
CA ARG A 72 12.65 -13.20 -8.00
C ARG A 72 12.02 -14.35 -7.24
N ARG A 73 10.80 -14.76 -7.61
CA ARG A 73 10.04 -15.84 -6.95
C ARG A 73 10.29 -17.22 -7.59
N LEU A 74 11.00 -17.29 -8.72
CA LEU A 74 11.20 -18.50 -9.53
C LEU A 74 9.87 -19.17 -9.94
N VAL A 75 8.91 -18.35 -10.36
CA VAL A 75 7.59 -18.80 -10.84
C VAL A 75 7.34 -18.31 -12.27
N PRO A 76 6.46 -18.97 -13.06
CA PRO A 76 6.04 -18.43 -14.34
C PRO A 76 5.34 -17.09 -14.18
N VAL A 77 5.45 -16.23 -15.20
CA VAL A 77 4.59 -15.04 -15.32
C VAL A 77 3.15 -15.53 -15.52
N ASP A 78 2.24 -15.12 -14.64
CA ASP A 78 0.83 -15.49 -14.71
C ASP A 78 0.01 -14.33 -15.30
N PRO A 79 -0.39 -14.39 -16.58
CA PRO A 79 -1.16 -13.32 -17.23
C PRO A 79 -2.58 -13.19 -16.68
N ARG A 80 -3.07 -14.14 -15.88
CA ARG A 80 -4.43 -14.14 -15.29
C ARG A 80 -4.49 -13.52 -13.91
N ARG A 81 -3.35 -13.41 -13.21
CA ARG A 81 -3.32 -12.93 -11.82
C ARG A 81 -3.36 -11.41 -11.71
N GLY A 82 -3.19 -10.69 -12.83
CA GLY A 82 -3.27 -9.24 -12.89
C GLY A 82 -2.08 -8.54 -12.24
N LEU A 83 -1.77 -7.39 -12.81
CA LEU A 83 -0.74 -6.43 -12.40
C LEU A 83 -1.10 -5.92 -10.99
N ASP A 84 -0.19 -6.07 -10.03
CA ASP A 84 -0.28 -5.48 -8.68
C ASP A 84 -1.39 -6.01 -7.72
N SER A 85 -1.54 -7.34 -7.62
CA SER A 85 -2.30 -7.99 -6.51
C SER A 85 -1.48 -8.24 -5.25
#